data_AF-A0A952GVU0-F1
#
_entry.id   AF-A0A952GVU0-F1
#
_cell.length_a   1.000
_cell.length_b   1.000
_cell.length_c   1.000
_cell.angle_alpha   90.00
_cell.angle_beta   90.00
_cell.angle_gamma   90.00
#
_symmetry.space_group_name_H-M   'P 1'
#
loop_
_entity.id
_entity.type
_entity.pdbx_description
1 polymer ?
#
loop_
_entity_poly.entity_id
_entity_poly.type
_entity_poly.pdbx_seq_one_letter_code
_entity_poly.pdbx_strand_id
1 'polypeptide(L)' 'MSDFPCGTVWLVGAGPGDPELLTRKAERLIRAASIIFYDALVGPGVLELARRGT' A
#
# COMPACT_ATOMS: atom_id res chain seq x y z
N MET A 1 -10.89 17.28 -0.97
CA MET A 1 -9.52 17.10 -1.50
C MET A 1 -9.21 15.62 -1.39
N SER A 2 -8.73 14.94 -2.44
CA SER A 2 -8.21 13.57 -2.24
C SER A 2 -6.90 13.66 -1.46
N ASP A 3 -6.72 12.83 -0.43
CA ASP A 3 -5.46 12.76 0.33
C ASP A 3 -4.26 12.36 -0.57
N PHE A 4 -4.54 11.76 -1.73
CA PHE A 4 -3.56 11.32 -2.72
C PHE A 4 -3.93 11.90 -4.10
N PRO A 5 -3.18 12.90 -4.60
CA PRO A 5 -3.41 13.47 -5.93
C PRO A 5 -3.09 12.48 -7.06
N CYS A 6 -3.88 12.50 -8.13
CA CYS A 6 -3.61 11.70 -9.34
C CYS A 6 -2.22 12.02 -9.93
N GLY A 7 -1.58 11.03 -10.56
CA GLY A 7 -0.24 11.19 -11.16
C GLY A 7 0.91 11.24 -10.15
N THR A 8 0.64 11.00 -8.86
CA THR A 8 1.66 10.95 -7.82
C THR A 8 2.12 9.52 -7.55
N VAL A 9 3.41 9.33 -7.33
CA VAL A 9 4.00 8.07 -6.85
C VAL A 9 4.40 8.21 -5.39
N TRP A 10 4.08 7.20 -4.60
CA TRP A 10 4.46 7.11 -3.19
C TRP A 10 5.38 5.90 -2.98
N LEU A 11 6.58 6.14 -2.44
CA LEU A 11 7.45 5.07 -1.95
C LEU A 11 7.06 4.75 -0.51
N VAL A 12 6.66 3.50 -0.28
CA VAL A 12 6.07 3.06 0.99
C VAL A 12 6.84 1.84 1.48
N GLY A 13 7.29 1.88 2.74
CA GLY A 13 7.83 0.69 3.40
C GLY A 13 6.68 -0.24 3.83
N ALA A 14 6.74 -1.51 3.41
CA ALA A 14 5.74 -2.54 3.74
C ALA A 14 5.90 -3.14 5.15
N GLY A 15 6.95 -2.75 5.89
CA GLY A 15 7.31 -3.39 7.16
C GLY A 15 7.84 -4.81 6.95
N PRO A 16 7.93 -5.63 8.01
CA PRO A 16 8.50 -6.98 7.95
C PRO A 16 7.49 -8.06 7.48
N GLY A 17 6.27 -7.68 7.08
CA GLY A 17 5.26 -8.57 6.50
C GLY A 17 3.94 -8.63 7.26
N ASP A 18 3.94 -8.34 8.57
CA ASP A 18 2.72 -8.23 9.37
C ASP A 18 1.98 -6.90 9.05
N PRO A 19 0.72 -6.94 8.57
CA PRO A 19 -0.06 -5.74 8.26
C PRO A 19 -0.24 -4.78 9.44
N GLU A 20 -0.26 -5.27 10.68
CA GLU A 20 -0.42 -4.42 11.87
C GLU A 20 0.80 -3.52 12.12
N LEU A 21 1.94 -3.83 11.50
CA LEU A 21 3.17 -3.04 11.60
C LEU A 21 3.27 -1.93 10.54
N LEU A 22 2.28 -1.80 9.66
CA LEU A 22 2.21 -0.69 8.73
C LEU A 22 1.92 0.62 9.45
N THR A 23 2.50 1.72 8.94
CA THR A 23 2.02 3.04 9.35
C THR A 23 0.58 3.24 8.87
N ARG A 24 -0.23 3.98 9.64
CA ARG A 24 -1.61 4.34 9.24
C ARG A 24 -1.68 5.09 7.89
N LYS A 25 -0.59 5.73 7.45
CA LYS A 25 -0.53 6.37 6.14
C LYS A 25 -0.26 5.36 5.02
N ALA A 26 0.62 4.38 5.25
CA ALA A 26 0.89 3.29 4.33
C ALA A 26 -0.37 2.47 4.05
N GLU A 27 -1.10 2.08 5.10
CA GLU A 27 -2.36 1.33 4.93
C GLU A 27 -3.37 2.11 4.06
N ARG A 28 -3.60 3.40 4.36
CA ARG A 28 -4.50 4.24 3.57
C ARG A 28 -4.04 4.39 2.12
N LEU A 29 -2.73 4.50 1.87
CA LEU A 29 -2.16 4.54 0.51
C LEU A 29 -2.42 3.24 -0.25
N ILE A 30 -2.14 2.09 0.36
CA ILE A 30 -2.32 0.77 -0.26
C ILE A 30 -3.80 0.53 -0.61
N ARG A 31 -4.72 0.89 0.29
CA ARG A 31 -6.17 0.76 0.05
C ARG A 31 -6.68 1.68 -1.07
N ALA A 32 -6.05 2.85 -1.26
CA ALA A 32 -6.47 3.84 -2.26
C ALA A 32 -5.72 3.70 -3.59
N ALA A 33 -4.63 2.94 -3.64
CA ALA A 33 -3.77 2.83 -4.81
C ALA A 33 -4.52 2.18 -5.99
N SER A 34 -4.38 2.80 -7.16
CA SER A 34 -4.90 2.25 -8.43
C SER A 34 -3.95 1.23 -9.05
N ILE A 35 -2.64 1.34 -8.76
CA ILE A 35 -1.57 0.45 -9.21
C ILE A 35 -0.59 0.30 -8.04
N ILE A 36 -0.13 -0.92 -7.75
CA ILE A 36 0.90 -1.18 -6.74
C ILE A 36 2.05 -1.95 -7.41
N PHE A 37 3.25 -1.39 -7.34
CA PHE A 37 4.49 -2.11 -7.63
C PHE A 37 5.10 -2.54 -6.29
N TYR A 38 5.48 -3.82 -6.19
CA TYR A 38 6.05 -4.40 -4.97
C TYR A 38 7.11 -5.45 -5.33
N ASP A 39 7.99 -5.74 -4.37
CA ASP A 39 9.02 -6.79 -4.51
C ASP A 39 8.64 -8.07 -3.74
N ALA A 40 9.47 -9.11 -3.87
CA ALA A 40 9.20 -10.42 -3.28
C ALA A 40 9.22 -10.46 -1.73
N LEU A 41 9.68 -9.39 -1.04
CA LEU A 41 9.74 -9.34 0.42
C LEU A 41 8.43 -8.87 1.06
N VAL A 42 7.50 -8.35 0.27
CA VAL A 42 6.20 -7.90 0.79
C VAL A 42 5.33 -9.09 1.18
N GLY A 43 4.93 -9.13 2.45
CA GLY A 43 4.09 -10.20 2.99
C GLY A 43 2.68 -10.23 2.37
N PRO A 44 2.05 -11.41 2.24
CA PRO A 44 0.74 -11.56 1.61
C PRO A 44 -0.36 -10.76 2.32
N GLY A 45 -0.33 -10.66 3.64
CA GLY A 45 -1.32 -9.87 4.39
C GLY A 45 -1.29 -8.38 4.02
N VAL A 46 -0.13 -7.84 3.65
CA VAL A 46 -0.03 -6.44 3.17
C VAL A 46 -0.72 -6.29 1.82
N LEU A 47 -0.54 -7.27 0.93
CA LEU A 47 -1.16 -7.28 -0.40
C LEU A 47 -2.69 -7.47 -0.33
N GLU A 48 -3.19 -8.17 0.69
CA GLU A 48 -4.63 -8.32 0.93
C GLU A 48 -5.34 -6.99 1.27
N LEU A 49 -4.59 -5.96 1.70
CA LEU A 49 -5.12 -4.61 1.91
C LEU A 49 -5.38 -3.87 0.59
N ALA A 50 -4.77 -4.31 -0.51
CA ALA A 50 -4.93 -3.68 -1.80
C ALA A 50 -6.39 -3.75 -2.27
N ARG A 51 -6.83 -2.68 -2.94
CA ARG A 51 -8.16 -2.67 -3.58
C ARG A 51 -8.25 -3.78 -4.61
N ARG A 52 -9.38 -4.50 -4.69
CA ARG A 52 -9.59 -5.52 -5.73
C ARG A 52 -9.48 -4.91 -7.13
N GLY A 53 -8.76 -5.60 -8.01
CA GLY A 53 -8.52 -5.16 -9.38
C GLY A 53 -7.52 -4.01 -9.51
N THR A 54 -6.72 -3.77 -8.47
CA THR A 54 -5.44 -3.07 -8.55
C THR A 54 -4.35 -4.04 -8.98
#